data_AF-A0A7J8NAZ6-F1
#
_entry.id   AF-A0A7J8NAZ6-F1
#
_cell.length_a   1.000
_cell.length_b   1.000
_cell.length_c   1.000
_cell.angle_alpha   90.00
_cell.angle_beta   90.00
_cell.angle_gamma   90.00
#
_symmetry.space_group_name_H-M   'P 1'
#
loop_
_entity.id
_entity.type
_entity.pdbx_description
1 polymer ?
#
loop_
_entity_poly.entity_id
_entity_poly.type
_entity_poly.pdbx_seq_one_letter_code
_entity_poly.pdbx_strand_id
1 'polypeptide(L)'
;MGCIIEEDDGDDVVMEPPPNFSMVEEGIYRSSCPRPCNFSFLETLNLRSIIYLCPEPYPEENLEYIRSHNIRLFQFGIEGKT
;
A
#
# COMPACT_ATOMS: atom_id res chain seq x y z
N MET A 1 19.03 7.99 5.61
CA MET A 1 19.28 6.58 5.27
C MET A 1 18.62 6.35 3.92
N GLY A 2 19.38 6.54 2.84
CA GLY A 2 18.91 6.12 1.51
C GLY A 2 19.03 4.60 1.45
N CYS A 3 18.00 3.93 0.98
CA CYS A 3 18.08 2.50 0.70
C CYS A 3 19.13 2.31 -0.39
N ILE A 4 20.24 1.69 0.00
CA ILE A 4 21.22 1.10 -0.89
C ILE A 4 20.53 -0.10 -1.53
N ILE A 5 20.35 -0.03 -2.84
CA ILE A 5 19.84 -1.15 -3.65
C ILE A 5 21.08 -1.98 -4.00
N GLU A 6 21.18 -3.17 -3.43
CA GLU A 6 22.15 -4.16 -3.89
C GLU A 6 21.57 -4.81 -5.15
N GLU A 7 22.30 -4.70 -6.25
CA GLU A 7 21.97 -5.32 -7.54
C GLU A 7 22.41 -6.78 -7.48
N ASP A 8 21.45 -7.72 -7.35
CA ASP A 8 21.69 -9.16 -7.46
C ASP A 8 21.07 -9.68 -8.77
N ASP A 9 21.85 -10.46 -9.50
CA ASP A 9 21.62 -10.94 -10.86
C ASP A 9 20.56 -12.08 -10.84
N GLY A 10 19.30 -11.66 -10.93
CA GLY A 10 18.09 -12.48 -11.04
C GLY A 10 16.89 -11.57 -10.75
N ASP A 11 15.84 -11.59 -11.56
CA ASP A 11 14.68 -10.69 -11.47
C ASP A 11 13.83 -10.84 -10.17
N ASP A 12 14.45 -10.80 -8.99
CA ASP A 12 13.83 -10.75 -7.68
C ASP A 12 13.64 -9.28 -7.31
N VAL A 13 12.61 -8.67 -7.91
CA VAL A 13 12.12 -7.34 -7.49
C VAL A 13 11.87 -7.40 -5.99
N VAL A 14 12.67 -6.68 -5.20
CA VAL A 14 12.51 -6.61 -3.74
C VAL A 14 11.15 -6.00 -3.42
N MET A 15 10.19 -6.85 -3.04
CA MET A 15 8.82 -6.44 -2.73
C MET A 15 8.72 -6.08 -1.26
N GLU A 16 8.89 -4.80 -0.93
CA GLU A 16 8.79 -4.34 0.45
C GLU A 16 7.33 -4.16 0.87
N PRO A 17 6.82 -4.91 1.87
CA PRO A 17 5.48 -4.70 2.36
C PRO A 17 5.36 -3.33 3.04
N PRO A 18 4.17 -2.69 3.00
CA PRO A 18 3.97 -1.45 3.75
C PRO A 18 4.21 -1.64 5.25
N PRO A 19 4.52 -0.58 6.00
CA PRO A 19 4.69 -0.69 7.46
C PRO A 19 3.43 -1.25 8.13
N ASN A 20 3.61 -2.04 9.19
CA ASN A 20 2.51 -2.73 9.90
C ASN A 20 1.63 -3.62 9.01
N PHE A 21 2.13 -4.10 7.87
CA PHE A 21 1.40 -5.01 7.00
C PHE A 21 1.15 -6.36 7.67
N SER A 22 -0.07 -6.87 7.55
CA SER A 22 -0.45 -8.20 8.03
C SER A 22 -1.75 -8.66 7.36
N MET A 23 -1.89 -9.97 7.13
CA MET A 23 -3.16 -10.58 6.74
C MET A 23 -4.07 -10.68 7.97
N VAL A 24 -5.30 -10.18 7.85
CA VAL A 24 -6.33 -10.29 8.89
C VAL A 24 -7.16 -11.56 8.67
N GLU A 25 -7.56 -11.78 7.42
CA GLU A 25 -8.30 -12.96 6.94
C GLU A 25 -7.93 -13.18 5.47
N GLU A 26 -8.33 -14.31 4.89
CA GLU A 26 -8.16 -14.57 3.46
C GLU A 26 -8.77 -13.44 2.62
N GLY A 27 -7.93 -12.76 1.83
CA GLY A 27 -8.35 -11.61 1.02
C GLY A 27 -8.55 -10.30 1.78
N ILE A 28 -8.28 -10.26 3.10
CA ILE A 28 -8.36 -9.05 3.94
C ILE A 28 -7.00 -8.76 4.56
N TYR A 29 -6.47 -7.57 4.28
CA TYR A 29 -5.16 -7.12 4.73
C TYR A 29 -5.27 -5.82 5.50
N ARG A 30 -4.30 -5.57 6.39
CA ARG A 30 -4.12 -4.29 7.07
C ARG A 30 -2.70 -3.80 6.89
N SER A 31 -2.50 -2.49 6.88
CA SER A 31 -1.20 -1.86 6.97
C SER A 31 -1.33 -0.39 7.39
N SER A 32 -0.19 0.25 7.65
CA SER A 32 -0.08 1.70 7.59
C SER A 32 -0.19 2.21 6.15
N CYS A 33 -0.21 3.53 5.96
CA CYS A 33 -0.30 4.14 4.63
C CYS A 33 0.89 3.71 3.75
N PRO A 34 0.64 3.13 2.56
CA PRO A 34 1.71 2.66 1.69
C PRO A 34 2.46 3.82 1.05
N ARG A 35 3.73 3.58 0.72
CA ARG A 35 4.60 4.48 -0.05
C ARG A 35 4.86 3.91 -1.44
N PRO A 36 5.38 4.70 -2.40
CA PRO A 36 5.67 4.21 -3.75
C PRO A 36 6.55 2.95 -3.81
N CYS A 37 7.53 2.79 -2.90
CA CYS A 37 8.35 1.59 -2.82
C CYS A 37 7.58 0.31 -2.44
N ASN A 38 6.36 0.44 -1.91
CA ASN A 38 5.52 -0.70 -1.55
C ASN A 38 4.56 -1.14 -2.66
N PHE A 39 4.46 -0.37 -3.76
CA PHE A 39 3.44 -0.61 -4.79
C PHE A 39 3.63 -1.96 -5.50
N SER A 40 4.87 -2.35 -5.77
CA SER A 40 5.18 -3.67 -6.36
C SER A 40 4.72 -4.83 -5.46
N PHE A 41 4.80 -4.68 -4.14
CA PHE A 41 4.24 -5.66 -3.20
C PHE A 41 2.70 -5.66 -3.22
N LEU A 42 2.06 -4.48 -3.30
CA LEU A 42 0.60 -4.41 -3.34
C LEU A 42 0.00 -5.02 -4.62
N GLU A 43 0.74 -5.00 -5.73
CA GLU A 43 0.34 -5.64 -6.98
C GLU A 43 0.17 -7.15 -6.83
N THR A 44 1.02 -7.81 -6.03
CA THR A 44 0.92 -9.27 -5.81
C THR A 44 -0.32 -9.68 -5.04
N LEU A 45 -0.92 -8.75 -4.28
CA LEU A 45 -2.15 -8.99 -3.54
C LEU A 45 -3.39 -8.92 -4.44
N ASN A 46 -3.24 -8.38 -5.65
CA ASN A 46 -4.31 -8.26 -6.66
C ASN A 46 -5.58 -7.60 -6.09
N LEU A 47 -5.39 -6.51 -5.35
CA LEU A 47 -6.42 -5.83 -4.58
C LEU A 47 -7.54 -5.30 -5.48
N ARG A 48 -8.78 -5.39 -5.00
CA ARG A 48 -9.96 -4.80 -5.66
C ARG A 48 -10.37 -3.46 -5.06
N SER A 49 -10.08 -3.27 -3.78
CA SER A 49 -10.49 -2.10 -3.02
C SER A 49 -9.58 -1.84 -1.83
N ILE A 50 -9.49 -0.58 -1.42
CA ILE A 50 -8.77 -0.11 -0.24
C ILE A 50 -9.73 0.67 0.65
N ILE A 51 -9.65 0.43 1.96
CA ILE A 51 -10.35 1.22 2.97
C ILE A 51 -9.32 2.17 3.61
N TYR A 52 -9.56 3.47 3.50
CA TYR A 52 -8.71 4.50 4.10
C TYR A 52 -9.44 5.19 5.25
N LEU A 53 -8.82 5.17 6.42
CA LEU A 53 -9.47 5.55 7.69
C LEU A 53 -9.06 6.94 8.20
N CYS A 54 -8.16 7.64 7.51
CA CYS A 54 -7.76 9.00 7.91
C CYS A 54 -8.72 10.05 7.31
N PRO A 55 -9.02 11.13 8.04
CA PRO A 55 -9.81 12.24 7.52
C PRO A 55 -9.05 13.07 6.45
N GLU A 56 -7.72 13.05 6.46
CA GLU A 56 -6.88 13.73 5.47
C GLU A 56 -7.11 13.19 4.04
N PRO A 57 -6.87 13.99 2.99
CA PRO A 57 -6.90 13.49 1.63
C PRO A 57 -5.87 12.37 1.42
N TYR A 58 -6.22 11.38 0.60
CA TYR A 58 -5.29 10.31 0.22
C TYR A 58 -4.15 10.89 -0.65
N PRO A 59 -2.88 10.48 -0.46
CA PRO A 59 -1.75 11.02 -1.22
C PRO A 59 -1.94 10.88 -2.74
N GLU A 60 -1.50 11.88 -3.51
CA GLU A 60 -1.71 11.92 -4.97
C GLU A 60 -1.06 10.74 -5.70
N GLU A 61 0.19 10.40 -5.35
CA GLU A 61 0.90 9.25 -5.91
C GLU A 61 0.14 7.93 -5.70
N ASN A 62 -0.45 7.76 -4.51
CA ASN A 62 -1.26 6.59 -4.20
C ASN A 62 -2.59 6.61 -4.96
N LEU A 63 -3.20 7.80 -5.15
CA LEU A 63 -4.40 7.97 -5.96
C LEU A 63 -4.16 7.61 -7.43
N GLU A 64 -3.01 7.98 -7.99
CA GLU A 64 -2.62 7.58 -9.35
C GLU A 64 -2.44 6.07 -9.45
N TYR A 65 -1.74 5.45 -8.48
CA TYR A 65 -1.55 4.00 -8.42
C TYR A 65 -2.89 3.25 -8.42
N ILE A 66 -3.81 3.59 -7.50
CA ILE A 66 -5.10 2.90 -7.41
C ILE A 66 -5.98 3.12 -8.65
N ARG A 67 -5.88 4.28 -9.32
CA ARG A 67 -6.60 4.57 -10.56
C ARG A 67 -6.10 3.70 -11.70
N SER A 68 -4.78 3.59 -11.87
CA SER A 68 -4.14 2.76 -12.90
C SER A 68 -4.44 1.26 -12.71
N HIS A 69 -4.59 0.81 -11.46
CA HIS A 69 -4.90 -0.58 -11.11
C HIS A 69 -6.40 -0.86 -10.93
N ASN A 70 -7.27 0.11 -11.22
CA ASN A 70 -8.73 -0.01 -11.07
C ASN A 70 -9.15 -0.46 -9.66
N ILE A 71 -8.42 -0.01 -8.65
CA ILE A 71 -8.68 -0.27 -7.23
C ILE A 71 -9.66 0.80 -6.71
N ARG A 72 -10.75 0.37 -6.08
CA ARG A 72 -11.75 1.29 -5.50
C ARG A 72 -11.32 1.77 -4.12
N LEU A 73 -11.22 3.08 -3.94
CA LEU A 73 -10.99 3.70 -2.63
C LEU A 73 -12.31 3.94 -1.90
N PHE A 74 -12.41 3.45 -0.67
CA PHE A 74 -13.45 3.80 0.27
C PHE A 74 -12.82 4.59 1.42
N GLN A 75 -13.16 5.87 1.56
CA GLN A 75 -12.63 6.70 2.63
C GLN A 75 -13.69 6.91 3.72
N PHE A 76 -13.33 6.54 4.95
CA PHE A 76 -14.13 6.77 6.15
C PHE A 76 -13.22 7.41 7.19
N GLY A 77 -13.08 8.74 7.13
CA GLY A 77 -12.22 9.46 8.07
C GLY A 77 -12.68 9.27 9.51
N ILE A 78 -11.81 8.70 10.35
CA ILE A 78 -12.04 8.52 11.78
C ILE A 78 -11.10 9.48 12.51
N GLU A 79 -11.64 10.27 13.44
CA GLU A 79 -10.82 11.05 14.35
C GLU A 79 -10.08 10.12 15.32
N GLY A 80 -8.75 10.23 15.35
CA GLY A 80 -7.94 9.55 16.34
C GLY A 80 -8.31 10.04 17.74
N LYS A 81 -8.50 9.11 18.68
CA LYS A 81 -8.61 9.48 20.10
C LYS A 81 -7.21 9.75 20.65
N THR A 82 -6.94 11.02 21.00
CA THR A 82 -5.88 11.40 21.96
C THR A 82 -6.20 10.91 23.36
#